data_AF-A0A1A8N0F7-F1
#
_entry.id   AF-A0A1A8N0F7-F1
#
_cell.length_a   1.000
_cell.length_b   1.000
_cell.length_c   1.000
_cell.angle_alpha   90.00
_cell.angle_beta   90.00
_cell.angle_gamma   90.00
#
_symmetry.space_group_name_H-M   'P 1'
#
loop_
_entity.id
_entity.type
_entity.pdbx_description
1 polymer ?
#
loop_
_entity_poly.entity_id
_entity_poly.type
_entity_poly.pdbx_seq_one_letter_code
_entity_poly.pdbx_strand_id
1 'polypeptide(L)'
;MVIKVYVASSSGSLAVKKHQQAIVGFLEANRISFQEVDITMQEEQRLWMYNNIPREKKLEKSNPLPPQIFNENRYCGDYEDFFQSKENNTVFTFLGLSPQPIVTISKS
;
A
#
# COMPACT_ATOMS: atom_id res chain seq x y z
N MET A 1 3.20 15.01 -0.26
CA MET A 1 2.41 13.76 -0.42
C MET A 1 3.30 12.69 -1.02
N VAL A 2 3.62 11.64 -0.26
CA VAL A 2 4.49 10.53 -0.71
C VAL A 2 3.83 9.22 -0.28
N ILE A 3 3.47 8.38 -1.25
CA ILE A 3 2.98 7.03 -0.95
C ILE A 3 4.16 6.15 -0.58
N LYS A 4 4.10 5.51 0.59
CA LYS A 4 5.09 4.54 1.05
C LYS A 4 4.45 3.16 1.05
N VAL A 5 5.07 2.21 0.38
CA VAL A 5 4.68 0.80 0.38
C VAL A 5 5.73 0.03 1.16
N TYR A 6 5.38 -0.40 2.36
CA TYR A 6 6.26 -1.24 3.17
C TYR A 6 6.16 -2.68 2.67
N VAL A 7 7.30 -3.25 2.28
CA VAL A 7 7.42 -4.58 1.67
C VAL A 7 8.45 -5.42 2.43
N ALA A 8 8.40 -6.74 2.32
CA ALA A 8 9.48 -7.63 2.73
C ALA A 8 9.99 -8.40 1.51
N SER A 9 11.14 -8.00 0.97
CA SER A 9 11.70 -8.59 -0.26
C SER A 9 12.06 -10.07 -0.08
N SER A 10 12.55 -10.44 1.10
CA SER A 10 12.96 -11.82 1.42
C SER A 10 11.85 -12.70 2.01
N SER A 11 10.58 -12.28 1.92
CA SER A 11 9.47 -13.03 2.50
C SER A 11 9.44 -14.49 2.00
N GLY A 12 9.35 -15.46 2.93
CA GLY A 12 9.18 -16.87 2.59
C GLY A 12 7.78 -17.21 2.05
N SER A 13 6.81 -16.29 2.20
CA SER A 13 5.43 -16.49 1.74
C SER A 13 5.25 -16.03 0.31
N LEU A 14 4.86 -16.96 -0.58
CA LEU A 14 4.52 -16.64 -1.96
C LEU A 14 3.32 -15.69 -2.06
N ALA A 15 2.34 -15.82 -1.16
CA ALA A 15 1.18 -14.95 -1.12
C ALA A 15 1.59 -13.50 -0.83
N VAL A 16 2.44 -13.28 0.18
CA VAL A 16 2.98 -11.96 0.53
C VAL A 16 3.72 -11.33 -0.66
N LYS A 17 4.58 -12.11 -1.33
CA LYS A 17 5.30 -11.65 -2.53
C LYS A 17 4.35 -11.20 -3.64
N LYS A 18 3.30 -11.98 -3.92
CA LYS A 18 2.28 -11.63 -4.94
C LYS A 18 1.50 -10.38 -4.57
N HIS A 19 1.10 -10.23 -3.31
CA HIS A 19 0.39 -9.05 -2.82
C HIS A 19 1.24 -7.77 -2.97
N GLN A 20 2.52 -7.84 -2.58
CA GLN A 20 3.47 -6.73 -2.76
C GLN A 20 3.60 -6.34 -4.24
N GLN A 21 3.84 -7.33 -5.11
CA GLN A 21 3.96 -7.11 -6.56
C GLN A 21 2.69 -6.51 -7.17
N ALA A 22 1.51 -6.94 -6.73
CA ALA A 22 0.24 -6.44 -7.23
C ALA A 22 0.04 -4.94 -6.92
N ILE A 23 0.42 -4.50 -5.72
CA ILE A 23 0.34 -3.08 -5.32
C ILE A 23 1.38 -2.26 -6.07
N VAL A 24 2.65 -2.68 -6.04
CA VAL A 24 3.76 -2.01 -6.73
C VAL A 24 3.46 -1.85 -8.21
N GLY A 25 3.14 -2.95 -8.89
CA GLY A 25 2.84 -2.93 -10.33
C GLY A 25 1.62 -2.08 -10.68
N PHE A 26 0.61 -2.00 -9.79
CA PHE A 26 -0.50 -1.08 -10.00
C PHE A 26 -0.06 0.38 -9.91
N LEU A 27 0.73 0.76 -8.90
CA LEU A 27 1.19 2.13 -8.72
C LEU A 27 2.07 2.57 -9.90
N GLU A 28 2.97 1.70 -10.36
CA GLU A 28 3.80 1.92 -11.55
C GLU A 28 2.95 2.10 -12.82
N ALA A 29 2.01 1.17 -13.07
CA ALA A 29 1.15 1.22 -14.25
C ALA A 29 0.28 2.49 -14.31
N ASN A 30 -0.13 3.00 -13.15
CA ASN A 30 -0.92 4.23 -13.03
C ASN A 30 -0.07 5.50 -12.86
N ARG A 31 1.27 5.40 -12.96
CA ARG A 31 2.23 6.50 -12.78
C ARG A 31 2.03 7.26 -11.46
N ILE A 32 1.66 6.54 -10.41
CA ILE A 32 1.58 7.09 -9.06
C ILE A 32 2.99 7.05 -8.48
N SER A 33 3.52 8.19 -8.01
CA SER A 33 4.83 8.22 -7.35
C SER A 33 4.75 7.60 -5.96
N PHE A 34 5.64 6.66 -5.66
CA PHE A 34 5.72 5.99 -4.37
C PHE A 34 7.17 5.65 -4.01
N GLN A 35 7.37 5.28 -2.74
CA GLN A 35 8.62 4.74 -2.21
C GLN A 35 8.36 3.32 -1.70
N GLU A 36 9.14 2.36 -2.17
CA GLU A 36 9.20 1.04 -1.53
C GLU A 36 10.13 1.10 -0.32
N VAL A 37 9.62 0.67 0.83
CA VAL A 37 10.37 0.58 2.07
C VAL A 37 10.51 -0.89 2.43
N ASP A 38 11.66 -1.49 2.11
CA ASP A 38 11.92 -2.90 2.40
C ASP A 38 12.30 -3.10 3.87
N ILE A 39 11.44 -3.78 4.63
CA ILE A 39 11.61 -4.00 6.08
C ILE A 39 12.37 -5.26 6.44
N THR A 40 12.75 -6.10 5.45
CA THR A 40 13.36 -7.42 5.70
C THR A 40 14.55 -7.36 6.67
N MET A 41 15.48 -6.42 6.48
CA MET A 41 16.65 -6.21 7.36
C MET A 41 16.64 -4.85 8.06
N GLN A 42 15.54 -4.09 7.96
CA GLN A 42 15.44 -2.73 8.50
C GLN A 42 14.51 -2.72 9.72
N GLU A 43 15.05 -3.07 10.88
CA GLU A 43 14.28 -3.17 12.11
C GLU A 43 13.56 -1.87 12.49
N GLU A 44 14.24 -0.73 12.37
CA GLU A 44 13.64 0.58 12.66
C GLU A 44 12.40 0.84 11.80
N GLN A 45 12.49 0.57 10.48
CA GLN A 45 11.37 0.73 9.56
C GLN A 45 10.24 -0.27 9.84
N ARG A 46 10.60 -1.52 10.18
CA ARG A 46 9.63 -2.55 10.59
C ARG A 46 8.84 -2.12 11.83
N LEU A 47 9.54 -1.67 12.87
CA LEU A 47 8.92 -1.22 14.12
C LEU A 47 8.11 0.06 13.90
N TRP A 48 8.61 0.99 13.08
CA TRP A 48 7.85 2.17 12.69
C TRP A 48 6.52 1.78 12.03
N MET A 49 6.57 0.87 11.04
CA MET A 49 5.36 0.35 10.39
C MET A 49 4.39 -0.26 11.41
N TYR A 50 4.87 -1.12 12.30
CA TYR A 50 4.04 -1.77 13.33
C TYR A 50 3.39 -0.77 14.29
N ASN A 51 4.11 0.27 14.68
CA ASN A 51 3.63 1.26 15.63
C ASN A 51 2.59 2.20 15.03
N ASN A 52 2.70 2.51 13.73
CA ASN A 52 1.83 3.46 13.04
C ASN A 52 0.58 2.83 12.38
N ILE A 53 0.41 1.50 12.45
CA ILE A 53 -0.85 0.85 12.07
C ILE A 53 -1.90 1.09 13.18
N PRO A 54 -3.16 1.48 12.87
CA PRO A 54 -4.24 1.65 13.84
C PRO A 54 -4.52 0.37 14.63
N ARG A 55 -4.93 0.51 15.89
CA ARG A 55 -5.12 -0.66 16.79
C ARG A 55 -6.19 -1.59 16.26
N GLU A 56 -7.26 -1.05 15.68
CA GLU A 56 -8.36 -1.82 15.10
C GLU A 56 -7.91 -2.74 13.94
N LYS A 57 -6.79 -2.40 13.30
CA LYS A 57 -6.19 -3.15 12.18
C LYS A 57 -5.07 -4.10 12.62
N LYS A 58 -4.59 -4.00 13.86
CA LYS A 58 -3.62 -4.97 14.40
C LYS A 58 -4.39 -6.22 14.78
N LEU A 59 -4.26 -7.29 13.98
CA LEU A 59 -4.80 -8.60 14.32
C LEU A 59 -4.30 -9.00 15.73
N GLU A 60 -5.20 -9.27 16.67
CA GLU A 60 -4.90 -9.44 18.11
C GLU A 60 -3.87 -10.55 18.44
N LYS A 61 -3.46 -11.37 17.47
CA LYS A 61 -2.53 -12.50 17.67
C LYS A 61 -1.32 -12.54 16.74
N SER A 62 -1.14 -11.59 15.82
CA SER A 62 0.00 -11.61 14.89
C SER A 62 0.48 -10.21 14.53
N ASN A 63 1.80 -10.07 14.37
CA ASN A 63 2.38 -8.89 13.74
C ASN A 63 1.77 -8.70 12.34
N PRO A 64 1.56 -7.44 11.91
CA PRO A 64 1.02 -7.16 10.60
C PRO A 64 2.02 -7.59 9.52
N LEU A 65 1.49 -8.20 8.46
CA LEU A 65 2.27 -8.68 7.33
C LEU A 65 2.33 -7.61 6.24
N PRO A 66 3.45 -7.44 5.54
CA PRO A 66 3.48 -6.62 4.33
C PRO A 66 2.63 -7.26 3.21
N PRO A 67 2.15 -6.47 2.24
CA PRO A 67 2.39 -5.04 2.09
C PRO A 67 1.52 -4.17 3.03
N GLN A 68 2.06 -3.02 3.45
CA GLN A 68 1.36 -2.01 4.24
C GLN A 68 1.54 -0.64 3.58
N ILE A 69 0.44 0.07 3.32
CA ILE A 69 0.47 1.34 2.57
C ILE A 69 0.25 2.52 3.51
N PHE A 70 1.12 3.52 3.39
CA PHE A 70 0.99 4.80 4.04
C PHE A 70 1.03 5.92 3.01
N ASN A 71 0.33 7.01 3.30
CA ASN A 71 0.57 8.30 2.67
C ASN A 71 1.26 9.18 3.72
N GLU A 72 2.56 9.43 3.52
CA GLU A 72 3.46 10.03 4.50
C GLU A 72 3.47 9.26 5.83
N ASN A 73 2.71 9.72 6.82
CA ASN A 73 2.55 9.11 8.14
C ASN A 73 1.12 8.59 8.38
N ARG A 74 0.19 8.83 7.44
CA ARG A 74 -1.19 8.37 7.54
C ARG A 74 -1.29 6.95 6.99
N TYR A 75 -1.77 6.03 7.81
CA TYR A 75 -2.08 4.68 7.36
C TYR A 75 -3.21 4.71 6.33
N CYS A 76 -3.01 4.08 5.18
CA CYS A 76 -4.05 3.91 4.16
C CYS A 76 -4.73 2.56 4.31
N GLY A 77 -3.95 1.48 4.40
CA GLY A 77 -4.47 0.11 4.50
C GLY A 77 -3.45 -0.95 4.14
N ASP A 78 -3.87 -2.20 4.26
CA ASP A 78 -3.12 -3.37 3.83
C ASP A 78 -3.47 -3.77 2.38
N TYR A 79 -3.08 -4.98 1.96
CA TYR A 79 -3.44 -5.51 0.65
C TYR A 79 -4.96 -5.66 0.44
N GLU A 80 -5.70 -6.09 1.45
CA GLU A 80 -7.13 -6.34 1.32
C GLU A 80 -7.90 -5.02 1.17
N ASP A 81 -7.53 -4.02 1.97
CA ASP A 81 -8.06 -2.66 1.82
C ASP A 81 -7.77 -2.09 0.42
N PHE A 82 -6.55 -2.27 -0.08
CA PHE A 82 -6.19 -1.86 -1.44
C PHE A 82 -7.01 -2.60 -2.49
N PHE A 83 -7.15 -3.92 -2.37
CA PHE A 83 -7.91 -4.75 -3.30
C PHE A 83 -9.38 -4.30 -3.37
N GLN A 84 -10.02 -4.09 -2.21
CA GLN A 84 -11.39 -3.57 -2.14
C GLN A 84 -11.50 -2.18 -2.78
N SER A 85 -10.51 -1.29 -2.54
CA SER A 85 -10.50 0.03 -3.18
C SER A 85 -10.36 -0.06 -4.71
N LYS A 86 -9.63 -1.06 -5.22
CA LYS A 86 -9.46 -1.32 -6.64
C LYS A 86 -10.75 -1.81 -7.28
N GLU A 87 -11.43 -2.79 -6.66
CA GLU A 87 -12.75 -3.27 -7.11
C GLU A 87 -13.79 -2.14 -7.14
N ASN A 88 -13.71 -1.21 -6.18
CA ASN A 88 -14.60 -0.06 -6.11
C ASN A 88 -14.14 1.15 -6.94
N ASN A 89 -13.03 1.07 -7.67
CA ASN A 89 -12.42 2.20 -8.41
C ASN A 89 -12.13 3.45 -7.55
N THR A 90 -11.81 3.26 -6.27
CA THR A 90 -11.55 4.31 -5.28
C THR A 90 -10.10 4.38 -4.82
N VAL A 91 -9.16 3.75 -5.55
CA VAL A 91 -7.74 3.68 -5.16
C VAL A 91 -7.10 5.04 -4.90
N PHE A 92 -7.40 6.06 -5.72
CA PHE A 92 -6.87 7.41 -5.49
C PHE A 92 -7.32 7.99 -4.15
N THR A 93 -8.62 7.86 -3.82
CA THR A 93 -9.18 8.28 -2.53
C THR A 93 -8.59 7.47 -1.38
N PHE A 94 -8.46 6.16 -1.54
CA PHE A 94 -7.82 5.26 -0.57
C PHE A 94 -6.37 5.71 -0.26
N LEU A 95 -5.60 6.05 -1.28
CA LEU A 95 -4.25 6.60 -1.15
C LEU A 95 -4.24 8.05 -0.63
N GLY A 96 -5.39 8.71 -0.52
CA GLY A 96 -5.51 10.13 -0.15
C GLY A 96 -5.03 11.09 -1.23
N LEU A 97 -4.99 10.63 -2.48
CA LEU A 97 -4.67 11.45 -3.64
C LEU A 97 -5.94 12.13 -4.13
N SER A 98 -5.80 13.32 -4.72
CA SER A 98 -6.87 13.91 -5.51
C SER A 98 -7.21 12.96 -6.68
N PRO A 99 -8.49 12.70 -6.97
CA PRO A 99 -8.87 11.98 -8.18
C PRO A 99 -8.21 12.66 -9.38
N GLN A 100 -7.54 11.90 -10.25
CA GLN A 100 -7.11 12.50 -11.51
C GLN A 100 -8.35 12.98 -12.26
N PRO A 101 -8.30 14.17 -12.90
CA PRO A 101 -9.39 14.59 -13.76
C PRO A 101 -9.60 13.48 -14.80
N ILE A 102 -10.80 12.88 -14.80
CA ILE A 102 -11.20 11.93 -15.82
C ILE A 102 -11.09 12.70 -17.13
N VAL A 103 -10.05 12.44 -17.92
CA VAL A 103 -9.98 12.97 -19.28
C VAL A 103 -11.06 12.21 -20.04
N THR A 104 -12.27 12.76 -20.06
CA THR A 104 -13.30 12.30 -20.98
C THR A 104 -12.74 12.54 -22.36
N ILE A 105 -12.25 11.49 -23.02
CA ILE A 105 -11.99 11.53 -24.45
C ILE A 105 -13.37 11.64 -25.08
N SER A 106 -13.84 12.87 -25.24
CA SER A 106 -14.91 13.21 -26.15
C SER A 106 -14.45 12.76 -27.52
N LYS A 107 -14.93 11.59 -27.96
CA LYS A 107 -14.86 11.18 -29.37
C LYS A 107 -15.49 12.33 -30.17
N SER A 108 -14.66 13.05 -30.91
CA SER A 108 -15.09 13.87 -32.03
C SER A 108 -15.32 12.98 -33.25
#